data_AF-A0A2N8TNE3-F1
#
_entry.id   AF-A0A2N8TNE3-F1
#
_cell.length_a   1.000
_cell.length_b   1.000
_cell.length_c   1.000
_cell.angle_alpha   90.00
_cell.angle_beta   90.00
_cell.angle_gamma   90.00
#
_symmetry.space_group_name_H-M   'P 1'
#
loop_
_entity.id
_entity.type
_entity.pdbx_description
1 polymer ?
#
loop_
_entity_poly.entity_id
_entity_poly.type
_entity_poly.pdbx_seq_one_letter_code
_entity_poly.pdbx_strand_id
1 'polypeptide(L)'
;GGLPRQGPRAGDRLPDTPAGLQRRIAGPGYHLLLTGPAHHWPQDLSLGERHGLLSVHHLGTRSPWPGVTQALVRPDGHVGHLARGTDLRALRAYLDRWLPAP
;
A
#
# COMPACT_ATOMS: atom_id res chain seq x y z
N GLY A 1 30.96 9.23 -0.92
CA GLY A 1 29.54 9.59 -1.15
C GLY A 1 28.82 8.39 -1.68
N GLY A 2 27.90 7.80 -0.89
CA GLY A 2 27.14 6.64 -1.32
C GLY A 2 25.99 7.06 -2.23
N LEU A 3 25.93 6.52 -3.44
CA LEU A 3 24.77 6.67 -4.33
C LEU A 3 23.50 6.24 -3.59
N PRO A 4 22.38 6.99 -3.67
CA PRO A 4 21.13 6.58 -3.03
C PRO A 4 20.67 5.24 -3.63
N ARG A 5 20.50 4.24 -2.77
CA ARG A 5 20.11 2.89 -3.14
C ARG A 5 18.67 2.88 -3.65
N GLN A 6 18.50 2.64 -4.95
CA GLN A 6 17.43 1.88 -5.61
C GLN A 6 16.06 1.81 -4.88
N GLY A 7 15.18 2.75 -5.20
CA GLY A 7 13.71 2.63 -5.09
C GLY A 7 13.15 2.29 -3.70
N PRO A 8 11.82 2.34 -3.54
CA PRO A 8 11.18 1.91 -2.31
C PRO A 8 11.21 0.40 -2.15
N ARG A 9 11.35 -0.06 -0.91
CA ARG A 9 11.45 -1.48 -0.55
C ARG A 9 10.44 -1.84 0.54
N ALA A 10 10.04 -3.11 0.54
CA ALA A 10 9.36 -3.68 1.70
C ALA A 10 10.30 -3.59 2.92
N GLY A 11 9.75 -3.17 4.06
CA GLY A 11 10.49 -2.85 5.28
C GLY A 11 10.80 -1.36 5.44
N ASP A 12 10.69 -0.53 4.39
CA ASP A 12 10.89 0.91 4.52
C ASP A 12 9.77 1.56 5.34
N ARG A 13 10.11 2.61 6.09
CA ARG A 13 9.09 3.47 6.71
C ARG A 13 8.33 4.22 5.64
N LEU A 14 6.99 4.30 5.76
CA LEU A 14 6.18 5.06 4.82
C LEU A 14 6.65 6.53 4.78
N PRO A 15 7.03 7.10 3.62
CA PRO A 15 7.34 8.51 3.53
C PRO A 15 6.10 9.36 3.82
N ASP A 16 6.27 10.51 4.45
CA ASP A 16 5.18 11.48 4.65
C ASP A 16 4.97 12.33 3.39
N THR A 17 4.81 11.67 2.25
CA THR A 17 4.59 12.29 0.95
C THR A 17 3.41 11.58 0.26
N PRO A 18 2.30 12.28 -0.03
CA PRO A 18 2.07 13.70 0.21
C PRO A 18 2.07 14.03 1.71
N ALA A 19 2.34 15.29 2.06
CA ALA A 19 2.43 15.73 3.45
C ALA A 19 1.19 15.29 4.27
N GLY A 20 1.42 14.72 5.46
CA GLY A 20 0.37 14.19 6.33
C GLY A 20 -0.13 12.78 5.96
N LEU A 21 0.48 12.10 4.99
CA LEU A 21 0.17 10.70 4.67
C LEU A 21 0.33 9.77 5.87
N GLN A 22 1.41 9.89 6.64
CA GLN A 22 1.63 9.08 7.84
C GLN A 22 0.52 9.32 8.87
N ARG A 23 0.08 10.57 9.05
CA ARG A 23 -1.03 10.90 9.95
C ARG A 23 -2.37 10.34 9.45
N ARG A 24 -2.62 10.41 8.14
CA ARG A 24 -3.84 9.88 7.51
C ARG A 24 -3.99 8.38 7.69
N ILE A 25 -2.87 7.66 7.78
CA ILE A 25 -2.83 6.20 7.95
C ILE A 25 -2.37 5.79 9.35
N ALA A 26 -2.45 6.68 10.34
CA ALA A 26 -2.11 6.36 11.73
C ALA A 26 -3.21 5.55 12.46
N GLY A 27 -4.26 5.13 11.74
CA GLY A 27 -5.34 4.32 12.27
C GLY A 27 -4.92 2.87 12.51
N PRO A 28 -5.75 2.08 13.21
CA PRO A 28 -5.48 0.67 13.39
C PRO A 28 -5.63 -0.10 12.06
N GLY A 29 -4.90 -1.21 11.96
CA GLY A 29 -5.00 -2.13 10.82
C GLY A 29 -4.00 -1.85 9.71
N TYR A 30 -4.23 -2.50 8.58
CA TYR A 30 -3.38 -2.40 7.41
C TYR A 30 -3.93 -1.35 6.45
N HIS A 31 -3.05 -0.67 5.73
CA HIS A 31 -3.45 0.40 4.82
C HIS A 31 -3.00 0.07 3.40
N LEU A 32 -3.96 -0.06 2.48
CA LEU A 32 -3.70 -0.24 1.05
C LEU A 32 -3.68 1.13 0.38
N LEU A 33 -2.53 1.54 -0.13
CA LEU A 33 -2.35 2.77 -0.89
C LEU A 33 -2.45 2.43 -2.39
N LEU A 34 -3.43 3.00 -3.06
CA LEU A 34 -3.66 2.88 -4.49
C LEU A 34 -3.30 4.19 -5.17
N THR A 35 -2.44 4.12 -6.17
CA THR A 35 -1.95 5.29 -6.90
C THR A 35 -2.36 5.23 -8.37
N GLY A 36 -2.29 6.37 -9.04
CA GLY A 36 -2.88 6.56 -10.35
C GLY A 36 -4.40 6.83 -10.29
N PRO A 37 -5.02 7.16 -11.44
CA PRO A 37 -6.45 7.42 -11.55
C PRO A 37 -7.32 6.31 -10.95
N ALA A 38 -8.40 6.68 -10.27
CA ALA A 38 -9.30 5.71 -9.63
C ALA A 38 -9.90 4.71 -10.63
N HIS A 39 -10.16 5.15 -11.87
CA HIS A 39 -10.71 4.29 -12.94
C HIS A 39 -9.75 3.19 -13.43
N HIS A 40 -8.46 3.23 -13.06
CA HIS A 40 -7.53 2.13 -13.33
C HIS A 40 -7.71 0.95 -12.37
N TRP A 41 -8.37 1.18 -11.24
CA TRP A 41 -8.60 0.16 -10.22
C TRP A 41 -9.98 -0.47 -10.43
N PRO A 42 -10.12 -1.79 -10.20
CA PRO A 42 -11.42 -2.42 -10.24
C PRO A 42 -12.31 -1.82 -9.14
N GLN A 43 -13.62 -1.68 -9.44
CA GLN A 43 -14.59 -1.11 -8.48
C GLN A 43 -14.69 -1.94 -7.20
N ASP A 44 -14.55 -3.25 -7.33
CA ASP A 44 -14.37 -4.17 -6.22
C ASP A 44 -12.93 -4.70 -6.23
N LEU A 45 -12.20 -4.44 -5.14
CA LEU A 45 -10.86 -4.99 -4.90
C LEU A 45 -10.93 -6.44 -4.38
N SER A 46 -12.14 -6.90 -4.06
CA SER A 46 -12.51 -8.21 -3.52
C SER A 46 -11.57 -8.66 -2.42
N LEU A 47 -11.30 -7.82 -1.41
CA LEU A 47 -10.35 -8.05 -0.30
C LEU A 47 -10.72 -9.21 0.66
N GLY A 48 -11.71 -10.04 0.33
CA GLY A 48 -12.12 -11.23 1.10
C GLY A 48 -12.99 -10.86 2.29
N GLU A 49 -12.84 -11.52 3.44
CA GLU A 49 -13.44 -11.11 4.72
C GLU A 49 -12.58 -10.04 5.45
N ARG A 50 -11.44 -9.67 4.87
CA ARG A 50 -10.40 -8.85 5.51
C ARG A 50 -10.66 -7.34 5.44
N HIS A 51 -11.79 -6.90 4.88
CA HIS A 51 -12.12 -5.49 4.70
C HIS A 51 -12.19 -4.75 6.04
N GLY A 52 -12.58 -5.44 7.12
CA GLY A 52 -12.55 -4.89 8.48
C GLY A 52 -11.14 -4.64 9.05
N LEU A 53 -10.10 -5.23 8.46
CA LEU A 53 -8.70 -5.11 8.89
C LEU A 53 -7.87 -4.20 7.96
N LEU A 54 -8.45 -3.75 6.84
CA LEU A 54 -7.78 -3.06 5.75
C LEU A 54 -8.50 -1.75 5.41
N SER A 55 -7.81 -0.61 5.54
CA SER A 55 -8.32 0.65 4.98
C SER A 55 -7.70 0.93 3.62
N VAL A 56 -8.52 1.23 2.62
CA VAL A 56 -8.08 1.54 1.26
C VAL A 56 -8.00 3.05 1.07
N HIS A 57 -6.87 3.53 0.54
CA HIS A 57 -6.61 4.95 0.29
C HIS A 57 -6.20 5.16 -1.16
N HIS A 58 -7.01 5.90 -1.92
CA HIS A 58 -6.62 6.38 -3.23
C HIS A 58 -5.79 7.67 -3.09
N LEU A 59 -4.52 7.60 -3.47
CA LEU A 59 -3.61 8.75 -3.51
C LEU A 59 -3.64 9.48 -4.86
N GLY A 60 -4.20 8.86 -5.89
CA GLY A 60 -4.19 9.41 -7.25
C GLY A 60 -2.76 9.53 -7.77
N THR A 61 -2.46 10.62 -8.46
CA THR A 61 -1.12 10.91 -9.00
C THR A 61 -0.10 11.34 -7.93
N ARG A 62 -0.51 11.52 -6.68
CA ARG A 62 0.35 11.94 -5.55
C ARG A 62 1.09 10.76 -4.91
N SER A 63 1.63 9.85 -5.71
CA SER A 63 2.41 8.73 -5.17
C SER A 63 3.77 9.23 -4.65
N PRO A 64 4.21 8.81 -3.44
CA PRO A 64 5.59 9.02 -3.01
C PRO A 64 6.61 8.23 -3.84
N TRP A 65 6.15 7.25 -4.62
CA TRP A 65 6.99 6.26 -5.27
C TRP A 65 6.78 6.24 -6.79
N PRO A 66 7.81 6.63 -7.58
CA PRO A 66 7.74 6.60 -9.03
C PRO A 66 7.49 5.19 -9.58
N GLY A 67 6.36 5.02 -10.25
CA GLY A 67 5.98 3.79 -10.96
C GLY A 67 5.58 2.60 -10.08
N VAL A 68 5.47 2.79 -8.76
CA VAL A 68 4.71 1.89 -7.89
C VAL A 68 3.25 2.30 -8.00
N THR A 69 2.38 1.33 -8.23
CA THR A 69 0.94 1.55 -8.39
C THR A 69 0.19 1.24 -7.10
N GLN A 70 0.65 0.25 -6.32
CA GLN A 70 0.03 -0.14 -5.06
C GLN A 70 1.06 -0.45 -3.98
N ALA A 71 0.73 -0.12 -2.74
CA ALA A 71 1.53 -0.43 -1.56
C ALA A 71 0.64 -0.86 -0.38
N LEU A 72 1.07 -1.88 0.35
CA LEU A 72 0.48 -2.25 1.63
C LEU A 72 1.37 -1.73 2.75
N VAL A 73 0.77 -0.99 3.68
CA VAL A 73 1.42 -0.49 4.89
C VAL A 73 0.87 -1.24 6.09
N ARG A 74 1.78 -1.66 6.97
CA ARG A 74 1.50 -2.35 8.23
C ARG A 74 0.99 -1.37 9.30
N PRO A 75 0.36 -1.86 10.38
CA PRO A 75 -0.06 -1.02 11.50
C PRO A 75 1.07 -0.22 12.18
N ASP A 76 2.32 -0.67 12.03
CA ASP A 76 3.51 0.01 12.55
C ASP A 76 4.06 1.11 11.61
N GLY A 77 3.35 1.41 10.52
CA GLY A 77 3.73 2.44 9.54
C GLY A 77 4.83 2.02 8.57
N HIS A 78 5.23 0.74 8.55
CA HIS A 78 6.21 0.22 7.59
C HIS A 78 5.54 -0.42 6.38
N VAL A 79 6.16 -0.27 5.22
CA VAL A 79 5.70 -0.87 3.98
C VAL A 79 5.90 -2.39 4.04
N GLY A 80 4.82 -3.16 3.96
CA GLY A 80 4.86 -4.62 3.90
C GLY A 80 5.01 -5.16 2.47
N HIS A 81 4.35 -4.49 1.51
CA HIS A 81 4.33 -4.93 0.12
C HIS A 81 4.29 -3.73 -0.84
N LEU A 82 4.97 -3.86 -1.98
CA LEU A 82 4.95 -2.91 -3.10
C LEU A 82 4.76 -3.69 -4.40
N ALA A 83 3.89 -3.20 -5.26
CA ALA A 83 3.75 -3.75 -6.60
C ALA A 83 3.50 -2.67 -7.65
N ARG A 84 3.82 -3.05 -8.89
CA ARG A 84 3.54 -2.29 -10.11
C ARG A 84 2.32 -2.91 -10.80
N GLY A 85 1.59 -2.11 -11.58
CA GLY A 85 0.33 -2.52 -12.19
C GLY A 85 -0.86 -2.60 -11.22
N THR A 86 -2.05 -2.82 -11.77
CA THR A 86 -3.31 -2.83 -11.02
C THR A 86 -3.75 -4.23 -10.60
N ASP A 87 -2.92 -5.26 -10.87
CA ASP A 87 -3.18 -6.63 -10.48
C ASP A 87 -2.98 -6.85 -8.97
N LEU A 88 -4.05 -7.19 -8.26
CA LEU A 88 -4.06 -7.40 -6.82
C LEU A 88 -3.70 -8.83 -6.40
N ARG A 89 -3.38 -9.74 -7.33
CA ARG A 89 -3.06 -11.15 -7.00
C ARG A 89 -1.87 -11.26 -6.04
N ALA A 90 -0.80 -10.49 -6.28
CA ALA A 90 0.36 -10.48 -5.40
C ALA A 90 0.04 -9.93 -4.01
N LEU A 91 -0.81 -8.90 -3.94
CA LEU A 91 -1.31 -8.34 -2.69
C LEU A 91 -2.14 -9.39 -1.92
N ARG A 92 -3.05 -10.10 -2.59
CA ARG A 92 -3.85 -11.18 -2.00
C ARG A 92 -2.95 -12.24 -1.35
N ALA A 93 -2.00 -12.77 -2.13
CA ALA A 93 -1.08 -13.79 -1.66
C ALA A 93 -0.24 -13.30 -0.46
N TYR A 94 0.16 -12.03 -0.45
CA TYR A 94 0.83 -11.44 0.71
C TYR A 94 -0.08 -11.40 1.94
N LEU A 95 -1.32 -10.94 1.78
CA LEU A 95 -2.29 -10.91 2.88
C LEU A 95 -2.57 -12.32 3.41
N ASP A 96 -2.70 -13.32 2.55
CA ASP A 96 -2.94 -14.71 2.97
C ASP A 96 -1.76 -15.33 3.71
N ARG A 97 -0.54 -14.89 3.42
CA ARG A 97 0.67 -15.33 4.12
C ARG A 97 0.84 -14.68 5.49
N TRP A 98 0.49 -13.41 5.63
CA TRP A 98 0.89 -12.59 6.78
C TRP A 98 -0.25 -12.19 7.71
N LEU A 99 -1.50 -12.28 7.25
CA LEU A 99 -2.66 -12.08 8.08
C LEU A 99 -3.29 -13.43 8.40
N PRO A 100 -3.62 -13.72 9.68
CA PRO A 100 -4.42 -14.88 10.00
C PRO A 100 -5.70 -14.87 9.14
N ALA A 101 -6.08 -16.02 8.59
CA ALA A 101 -7.41 -16.15 8.00
C ALA A 101 -8.44 -15.85 9.10
N PRO A 102 -9.53 -15.13 8.79
CA PRO A 102 -10.63 -14.98 9.74
C PRO A 102 -11.20 -16.32 10.17
#